data_AF-A0A959S401-F1
#
_entry.id   AF-A0A959S401-F1
#
_cell.length_a   1.000
_cell.length_b   1.000
_cell.length_c   1.000
_cell.angle_alpha   90.00
_cell.angle_beta   90.00
_cell.angle_gamma   90.00
#
_symmetry.space_group_name_H-M   'P 1'
#
loop_
_entity.id
_entity.type
_entity.pdbx_description
1 polymer ?
#
loop_
_entity_poly.entity_id
_entity_poly.type
_entity_poly.pdbx_seq_one_letter_code
_entity_poly.pdbx_strand_id
1 'polypeptide(L)'
;VWPIPFVEFADRNLREWWEDKRWDRLDYGTLVKWSNFRGRREELTLHLRFGFNNQYELRYRIPYLDHAQKWGIEFQGGFRQGHEVAYATEGNKRVFYKNPNRYIRKEAFGTITPTWRPNLYNVHKLEVGYTHFWILDSVAKLQPEYFGAGEHLVKYFSIEYDVKREVTDYSDYPLKGYRFELTLRKDGLRILDSPVDIWSLEVEFAKYWQLHKRWYFAHGQKIKVSSTNGQAYSLQRGLGYDRDFVRGYELYVIDGQHYGLLKTALKFALLPMRKVKLKFLKSEKFNTLPLAFYINLNFDMGYVIDNQYQTGNPLAGQLLLGGGLGLDIVTFYDISWRAEYSMNKALEHGFFVHFTKHI
;
A
#
# COMPACT_ATOMS: atom_id res chain seq x y z
N VAL A 1 23.95 12.56 -2.26
CA VAL A 1 23.42 11.33 -2.90
C VAL A 1 23.48 10.22 -1.87
N TRP A 2 22.41 9.45 -1.70
CA TRP A 2 22.32 8.37 -0.72
C TRP A 2 22.04 7.05 -1.44
N PRO A 3 23.05 6.19 -1.63
CA PRO A 3 22.84 4.83 -2.09
C PRO A 3 22.39 3.96 -0.92
N ILE A 4 21.24 3.30 -1.06
CA ILE A 4 20.70 2.39 -0.06
C ILE A 4 20.70 0.99 -0.68
N PRO A 5 21.73 0.15 -0.43
CA PRO A 5 21.75 -1.21 -0.92
C PRO A 5 20.69 -2.04 -0.20
N PHE A 6 20.11 -3.01 -0.91
CA PHE A 6 19.18 -3.96 -0.32
C PHE A 6 19.39 -5.37 -0.89
N VAL A 7 19.00 -6.35 -0.10
CA VAL A 7 18.91 -7.76 -0.46
C VAL A 7 17.59 -8.28 0.11
N GLU A 8 16.77 -8.87 -0.76
CA GLU A 8 15.45 -9.39 -0.44
C GLU A 8 15.33 -10.81 -1.00
N PHE A 9 14.57 -11.67 -0.32
CA PHE A 9 14.21 -12.98 -0.85
C PHE A 9 12.90 -12.85 -1.61
N ALA A 10 12.81 -13.42 -2.82
CA ALA A 10 11.57 -13.47 -3.58
C ALA A 10 10.53 -14.44 -2.97
N ASP A 11 10.90 -15.20 -1.94
CA ASP A 11 10.02 -16.09 -1.20
C ASP A 11 9.14 -15.36 -0.19
N ARG A 12 7.94 -15.91 0.07
CA ARG A 12 6.91 -15.24 0.88
C ARG A 12 7.33 -15.06 2.33
N ASN A 13 8.28 -15.86 2.82
CA ASN A 13 8.84 -15.73 4.15
C ASN A 13 10.26 -16.32 4.22
N LEU A 14 11.02 -15.88 5.21
CA LEU A 14 12.41 -16.34 5.44
C LEU A 14 12.51 -17.85 5.74
N ARG A 15 11.42 -18.46 6.21
CA ARG A 15 11.37 -19.89 6.56
C ARG A 15 11.34 -20.79 5.32
N GLU A 16 10.53 -20.42 4.32
CA GLU A 16 10.46 -21.09 3.02
C GLU A 16 11.83 -21.05 2.31
N TRP A 17 12.52 -19.91 2.38
CA TRP A 17 13.90 -19.82 1.90
C TRP A 17 14.88 -20.68 2.71
N TRP A 18 14.75 -20.74 4.04
CA TRP A 18 15.68 -21.48 4.90
C TRP A 18 15.62 -23.00 4.69
N GLU A 19 14.46 -23.52 4.29
CA GLU A 19 14.26 -24.93 3.96
C GLU A 19 14.92 -25.28 2.61
N ASP A 20 14.73 -24.45 1.58
CA ASP A 20 15.24 -24.72 0.24
C ASP A 20 16.68 -24.22 0.00
N LYS A 21 17.13 -23.23 0.77
CA LYS A 21 18.43 -22.53 0.67
C LYS A 21 18.80 -22.11 -0.75
N ARG A 22 17.79 -21.71 -1.52
CA ARG A 22 17.91 -21.39 -2.94
C ARG A 22 18.38 -19.96 -3.15
N TRP A 23 19.63 -19.81 -3.55
CA TRP A 23 20.27 -18.51 -3.83
C TRP A 23 19.81 -17.89 -5.16
N ASP A 24 19.25 -18.69 -6.06
CA ASP A 24 18.71 -18.25 -7.36
C ASP A 24 17.41 -17.43 -7.25
N ARG A 25 16.84 -17.33 -6.05
CA ARG A 25 15.62 -16.58 -5.74
C ARG A 25 15.88 -15.30 -4.93
N LEU A 26 17.13 -14.83 -4.96
CA LEU A 26 17.57 -13.64 -4.26
C LEU A 26 17.43 -12.42 -5.18
N ASP A 27 16.75 -11.39 -4.70
CA ASP A 27 16.71 -10.07 -5.29
C ASP A 27 17.74 -9.18 -4.58
N TYR A 28 18.52 -8.44 -5.35
CA TYR A 28 19.50 -7.50 -4.80
C TYR A 28 19.53 -6.24 -5.63
N GLY A 29 19.92 -5.14 -5.02
CA GLY A 29 19.85 -3.87 -5.71
C GLY A 29 20.27 -2.67 -4.90
N THR A 30 19.97 -1.50 -5.46
CA THR A 30 20.19 -0.23 -4.79
C THR A 30 19.06 0.73 -5.09
N LEU A 31 18.65 1.45 -4.06
CA LEU A 31 17.84 2.64 -4.16
C LEU A 31 18.76 3.85 -4.02
N VAL A 32 19.01 4.56 -5.11
CA VAL A 32 19.81 5.77 -5.11
C VAL A 32 18.88 6.97 -4.97
N LYS A 33 18.97 7.66 -3.84
CA LYS A 33 18.21 8.88 -3.55
C LYS A 33 19.12 10.10 -3.63
N TRP A 34 18.94 10.92 -4.66
CA TRP A 34 19.62 12.19 -4.82
C TRP A 34 18.69 13.35 -4.46
N SER A 35 18.71 13.72 -3.18
CA SER A 35 18.00 14.91 -2.70
C SER A 35 18.73 16.19 -3.08
N ASN A 36 17.96 17.24 -3.35
CA ASN A 36 18.43 18.55 -3.79
C ASN A 36 19.28 18.53 -5.08
N PHE A 37 18.89 17.69 -6.06
CA PHE A 37 19.66 17.40 -7.27
C PHE A 37 20.23 18.65 -7.96
N ARG A 38 19.40 19.68 -8.18
CA ARG A 38 19.81 20.98 -8.78
C ARG A 38 19.75 22.17 -7.81
N GLY A 39 19.81 21.93 -6.50
CA GLY A 39 19.73 23.02 -5.51
C GLY A 39 18.31 23.59 -5.27
N ARG A 40 17.27 23.01 -5.88
CA ARG A 40 15.86 23.47 -5.79
C ARG A 40 14.96 22.53 -5.00
N ARG A 41 15.52 21.79 -4.05
CA ARG A 41 14.83 20.75 -3.25
C ARG A 41 14.24 19.61 -4.09
N GLU A 42 14.66 19.52 -5.35
CA GLU A 42 14.29 18.45 -6.28
C GLU A 42 14.88 17.11 -5.82
N GLU A 43 14.17 16.04 -6.11
CA GLU A 43 14.59 14.69 -5.74
C GLU A 43 14.61 13.80 -6.97
N LEU A 44 15.77 13.18 -7.21
CA LEU A 44 15.93 12.13 -8.22
C LEU A 44 16.11 10.80 -7.48
N THR A 45 15.26 9.83 -7.79
CA THR A 45 15.31 8.50 -7.19
C THR A 45 15.45 7.47 -8.30
N LEU A 46 16.50 6.65 -8.20
CA LEU A 46 16.74 5.54 -9.11
C LEU A 46 16.63 4.25 -8.30
N HIS A 47 15.71 3.37 -8.68
CA HIS A 47 15.52 2.06 -8.06
C HIS A 47 16.00 0.99 -9.04
N LEU A 48 17.07 0.30 -8.70
CA LEU A 48 17.64 -0.79 -9.47
C LEU A 48 17.53 -2.08 -8.65
N ARG A 49 16.80 -3.06 -9.16
CA ARG A 49 16.70 -4.43 -8.63
C ARG A 49 17.15 -5.40 -9.71
N PHE A 50 17.97 -6.34 -9.29
CA PHE A 50 18.51 -7.44 -10.07
C PHE A 50 18.30 -8.76 -9.31
N GLY A 51 18.57 -9.89 -9.95
CA GLY A 51 18.35 -11.21 -9.37
C GLY A 51 17.12 -11.89 -9.96
N PHE A 52 16.29 -12.48 -9.11
CA PHE A 52 15.11 -13.25 -9.53
C PHE A 52 14.04 -12.36 -10.17
N ASN A 53 13.79 -11.18 -9.61
CA ASN A 53 13.00 -10.13 -10.23
C ASN A 53 13.91 -8.98 -10.66
N ASN A 54 13.55 -8.34 -11.77
CA ASN A 54 14.25 -7.14 -12.23
C ASN A 54 13.31 -5.94 -12.18
N GLN A 55 13.82 -4.82 -11.70
CA GLN A 55 13.09 -3.56 -11.61
C GLN A 55 14.06 -2.41 -11.87
N TYR A 56 13.72 -1.57 -12.84
CA TYR A 56 14.50 -0.40 -13.19
C TYR A 56 13.55 0.78 -13.25
N GLU A 57 13.59 1.66 -12.25
CA GLU A 57 12.69 2.80 -12.18
C GLU A 57 13.44 4.08 -11.91
N LEU A 58 13.05 5.12 -12.65
CA LEU A 58 13.48 6.48 -12.43
C LEU A 58 12.28 7.30 -11.99
N ARG A 59 12.45 8.03 -10.89
CA ARG A 59 11.49 9.04 -10.44
C ARG A 59 12.21 10.36 -10.30
N TYR A 60 11.62 11.40 -10.86
CA TYR A 60 12.11 12.76 -10.75
C TYR A 60 11.01 13.70 -10.27
N ARG A 61 11.20 14.24 -9.06
CA ARG A 61 10.23 15.09 -8.39
C ARG A 61 10.73 16.53 -8.29
N ILE A 62 9.94 17.45 -8.81
CA ILE A 62 10.13 18.89 -8.68
C ILE A 62 9.04 19.41 -7.73
N PRO A 63 9.36 19.70 -6.47
CA PRO A 63 8.33 20.01 -5.47
C PRO A 63 7.66 21.38 -5.68
N TYR A 64 8.40 22.35 -6.26
CA TYR A 64 7.95 23.72 -6.45
C TYR A 64 8.32 24.22 -7.85
N LEU A 65 7.33 24.40 -8.71
CA LEU A 65 7.43 25.00 -10.03
C LEU A 65 7.23 26.52 -9.98
N ASP A 66 6.47 27.00 -9.00
CA ASP A 66 6.12 28.39 -8.81
C ASP A 66 6.76 28.98 -7.55
N HIS A 67 6.94 30.31 -7.55
CA HIS A 67 7.46 31.04 -6.39
C HIS A 67 6.55 30.96 -5.15
N ALA A 68 5.24 30.77 -5.34
CA ALA A 68 4.31 30.60 -4.24
C ALA A 68 4.33 29.18 -3.64
N GLN A 69 5.15 28.27 -4.19
CA GLN A 69 5.36 26.90 -3.70
C GLN A 69 4.07 26.05 -3.65
N LYS A 70 3.14 26.32 -4.56
CA LYS A 70 1.83 25.64 -4.63
C LYS A 70 1.80 24.54 -5.68
N TRP A 71 2.65 24.58 -6.69
CA TRP A 71 2.66 23.65 -7.81
C TRP A 71 3.92 22.82 -7.80
N GLY A 72 3.77 21.52 -8.00
CA GLY A 72 4.88 20.59 -8.23
C GLY A 72 4.56 19.67 -9.40
N ILE A 73 5.55 18.92 -9.83
CA ILE A 73 5.38 17.87 -10.83
C ILE A 73 6.32 16.71 -10.53
N GLU A 74 5.83 15.50 -10.75
CA GLU A 74 6.62 14.28 -10.67
C GLU A 74 6.56 13.56 -12.01
N PHE A 75 7.71 13.08 -12.47
CA PHE A 75 7.84 12.16 -13.59
C PHE A 75 8.31 10.83 -13.02
N GLN A 76 7.62 9.75 -13.34
CA GLN A 76 8.07 8.41 -13.01
C GLN A 76 8.02 7.54 -14.26
N GLY A 77 8.97 6.64 -14.41
CA GLY A 77 8.92 5.61 -15.43
C GLY A 77 9.82 4.47 -15.09
N GLY A 78 9.51 3.31 -15.65
CA GLY A 78 10.34 2.15 -15.41
C GLY A 78 9.87 0.89 -16.08
N PHE A 79 10.62 -0.17 -15.79
CA PHE A 79 10.41 -1.51 -16.29
C PHE A 79 10.53 -2.50 -15.14
N ARG A 80 9.58 -3.45 -15.09
CA ARG A 80 9.53 -4.52 -14.11
C ARG A 80 9.35 -5.85 -14.83
N GLN A 81 10.07 -6.87 -14.41
CA GLN A 81 9.81 -8.24 -14.86
C GLN A 81 10.04 -9.23 -13.73
N GLY A 82 9.30 -10.34 -13.77
CA GLY A 82 9.36 -11.34 -12.73
C GLY A 82 9.00 -12.73 -13.22
N HIS A 83 9.39 -13.71 -12.43
CA HIS A 83 9.20 -15.14 -12.66
C HIS A 83 7.96 -15.70 -11.93
N GLU A 84 7.10 -14.82 -11.42
CA GLU A 84 5.85 -15.21 -10.79
C GLU A 84 4.76 -14.15 -10.94
N VAL A 85 3.51 -14.61 -10.94
CA VAL A 85 2.32 -13.74 -10.94
C VAL A 85 1.18 -14.42 -10.20
N ALA A 86 0.46 -13.66 -9.37
CA ALA A 86 -0.81 -14.13 -8.80
C ALA A 86 -1.87 -14.07 -9.90
N TYR A 87 -2.53 -15.18 -10.21
CA TYR A 87 -3.51 -15.26 -11.31
C TYR A 87 -4.93 -15.61 -10.83
N ALA A 88 -5.08 -16.09 -9.60
CA ALA A 88 -6.37 -16.42 -9.02
C ALA A 88 -6.33 -16.29 -7.49
N THR A 89 -7.52 -16.22 -6.90
CA THR A 89 -7.71 -16.24 -5.45
C THR A 89 -8.58 -17.45 -5.11
N GLU A 90 -8.03 -18.35 -4.30
CA GLU A 90 -8.69 -19.59 -3.88
C GLU A 90 -8.62 -19.72 -2.37
N GLY A 91 -9.76 -19.97 -1.72
CA GLY A 91 -9.85 -20.00 -0.26
C GLY A 91 -9.36 -18.70 0.39
N ASN A 92 -9.61 -17.56 -0.27
CA ASN A 92 -9.13 -16.24 0.17
C ASN A 92 -7.60 -16.12 0.28
N LYS A 93 -6.87 -16.89 -0.53
CA LYS A 93 -5.41 -16.81 -0.65
C LYS A 93 -5.04 -16.66 -2.13
N ARG A 94 -4.00 -15.88 -2.40
CA ARG A 94 -3.48 -15.72 -3.77
C ARG A 94 -2.81 -17.01 -4.23
N VAL A 95 -3.18 -17.45 -5.42
CA VAL A 95 -2.58 -18.56 -6.14
C VAL A 95 -1.61 -18.00 -7.17
N PHE A 96 -0.37 -18.50 -7.15
CA PHE A 96 0.71 -17.98 -7.98
C PHE A 96 1.08 -18.98 -9.07
N TYR A 97 1.22 -18.48 -10.30
CA TYR A 97 1.90 -19.19 -11.36
C TYR A 97 3.38 -18.81 -11.30
N LYS A 98 4.27 -19.81 -11.21
CA LYS A 98 5.72 -19.64 -11.04
C LYS A 98 6.48 -20.44 -12.09
N ASN A 99 7.54 -19.87 -12.64
CA ASN A 99 8.44 -20.55 -13.56
C ASN A 99 9.85 -19.98 -13.39
N PRO A 100 10.80 -20.72 -12.81
CA PRO A 100 12.14 -20.18 -12.55
C PRO A 100 12.97 -19.96 -13.83
N ASN A 101 12.58 -20.56 -14.96
CA ASN A 101 13.36 -20.53 -16.20
C ASN A 101 12.86 -19.49 -17.21
N ARG A 102 11.70 -18.87 -16.97
CA ARG A 102 11.10 -17.89 -17.90
C ARG A 102 10.43 -16.76 -17.13
N TYR A 103 10.69 -15.52 -17.56
CA TYR A 103 9.89 -14.38 -17.11
C TYR A 103 8.43 -14.61 -17.48
N ILE A 104 7.57 -14.54 -16.48
CA ILE A 104 6.14 -14.73 -16.60
C ILE A 104 5.42 -13.41 -16.82
N ARG A 105 6.02 -12.31 -16.39
CA ARG A 105 5.43 -10.98 -16.49
C ARG A 105 6.47 -9.94 -16.85
N LYS A 106 6.09 -8.97 -17.68
CA LYS A 106 6.91 -7.80 -18.05
C LYS A 106 6.01 -6.57 -18.14
N GLU A 107 6.35 -5.53 -17.40
CA GLU A 107 5.58 -4.29 -17.29
C GLU A 107 6.51 -3.11 -17.56
N ALA A 108 6.18 -2.29 -18.56
CA ALA A 108 6.78 -0.98 -18.75
C ALA A 108 5.71 0.09 -18.48
N PHE A 109 6.07 1.12 -17.73
CA PHE A 109 5.12 2.18 -17.39
C PHE A 109 5.80 3.54 -17.35
N GLY A 110 5.00 4.59 -17.52
CA GLY A 110 5.42 5.98 -17.36
C GLY A 110 4.26 6.83 -16.88
N THR A 111 4.51 7.72 -15.93
CA THR A 111 3.51 8.62 -15.34
C THR A 111 4.03 10.04 -15.21
N ILE A 112 3.09 10.99 -15.32
CA ILE A 112 3.31 12.40 -15.09
C ILE A 112 2.26 12.86 -14.08
N THR A 113 2.71 13.44 -12.97
CA THR A 113 1.84 13.74 -11.83
C THR A 113 2.02 15.18 -11.37
N PRO A 114 1.30 16.16 -11.97
CA PRO A 114 1.19 17.50 -11.41
C PRO A 114 0.55 17.46 -10.01
N THR A 115 1.10 18.25 -9.10
CA THR A 115 0.60 18.41 -7.73
C THR A 115 0.23 19.86 -7.49
N TRP A 116 -0.96 20.11 -6.93
CA TRP A 116 -1.39 21.42 -6.47
C TRP A 116 -1.66 21.40 -4.96
N ARG A 117 -0.93 22.23 -4.22
CA ARG A 117 -1.01 22.38 -2.78
C ARG A 117 -1.38 23.82 -2.43
N PRO A 118 -2.67 24.17 -2.41
CA PRO A 118 -3.11 25.55 -2.13
C PRO A 118 -2.78 26.03 -0.72
N ASN A 119 -2.71 25.11 0.25
CA ASN A 119 -2.36 25.38 1.64
C ASN A 119 -1.70 24.15 2.30
N LEU A 120 -1.32 24.26 3.57
CA LEU A 120 -0.61 23.19 4.29
C LEU A 120 -1.43 21.90 4.42
N TYR A 121 -2.76 21.99 4.44
CA TYR A 121 -3.65 20.88 4.76
C TYR A 121 -4.21 20.17 3.52
N ASN A 122 -4.26 20.83 2.36
CA ASN A 122 -4.90 20.30 1.15
C ASN A 122 -3.86 20.05 0.06
N VAL A 123 -3.88 18.85 -0.52
CA VAL A 123 -3.02 18.43 -1.62
C VAL A 123 -3.88 17.75 -2.67
N HIS A 124 -3.73 18.19 -3.91
CA HIS A 124 -4.35 17.62 -5.09
C HIS A 124 -3.27 17.05 -5.99
N LYS A 125 -3.49 15.87 -6.56
CA LYS A 125 -2.61 15.28 -7.58
C LYS A 125 -3.45 14.79 -8.74
N LEU A 126 -2.98 15.05 -9.95
CA LEU A 126 -3.54 14.46 -11.16
C LEU A 126 -2.44 13.64 -11.80
N GLU A 127 -2.53 12.32 -11.77
CA GLU A 127 -1.61 11.43 -12.46
C GLU A 127 -2.18 11.04 -13.81
N VAL A 128 -1.36 11.16 -14.85
CA VAL A 128 -1.63 10.60 -16.17
C VAL A 128 -0.56 9.56 -16.46
N GLY A 129 -0.98 8.34 -16.76
CA GLY A 129 -0.09 7.20 -16.91
C GLY A 129 -0.27 6.47 -18.25
N TYR A 130 0.79 5.77 -18.66
CA TYR A 130 0.76 4.76 -19.71
C TYR A 130 1.36 3.46 -19.15
N THR A 131 0.67 2.36 -19.41
CA THR A 131 1.10 1.02 -19.00
C THR A 131 1.14 0.10 -20.21
N HIS A 132 2.22 -0.66 -20.35
CA HIS A 132 2.40 -1.75 -21.31
C HIS A 132 2.73 -3.01 -20.50
N PHE A 133 1.79 -3.95 -20.44
CA PHE A 133 1.89 -5.09 -19.54
C PHE A 133 1.67 -6.40 -20.30
N TRP A 134 2.71 -7.23 -20.31
CA TRP A 134 2.73 -8.56 -20.92
C TRP A 134 2.80 -9.65 -19.85
N ILE A 135 2.09 -10.75 -20.10
CA ILE A 135 2.19 -12.01 -19.36
C ILE A 135 2.46 -13.18 -20.30
N LEU A 136 2.99 -14.27 -19.76
CA LEU A 136 3.17 -15.52 -20.49
C LEU A 136 1.81 -16.14 -20.86
N ASP A 137 1.66 -16.65 -22.08
CA ASP A 137 0.42 -17.24 -22.60
C ASP A 137 -0.17 -18.33 -21.70
N SER A 138 0.67 -19.09 -20.99
CA SER A 138 0.22 -20.08 -20.02
C SER A 138 -0.65 -19.47 -18.92
N VAL A 139 -0.35 -18.24 -18.49
CA VAL A 139 -1.17 -17.51 -17.51
C VAL A 139 -2.50 -17.09 -18.12
N ALA A 140 -2.50 -16.55 -19.35
CA ALA A 140 -3.73 -16.18 -20.04
C ALA A 140 -4.63 -17.40 -20.33
N LYS A 141 -4.04 -18.59 -20.54
CA LYS A 141 -4.80 -19.85 -20.67
C LYS A 141 -5.38 -20.33 -19.34
N LEU A 142 -4.66 -20.14 -18.23
CA LEU A 142 -5.13 -20.51 -16.89
C LEU A 142 -6.21 -19.55 -16.36
N GLN A 143 -6.08 -18.26 -16.68
CA GLN A 143 -7.02 -17.22 -16.33
C GLN A 143 -7.25 -16.29 -17.54
N PRO A 144 -8.22 -16.61 -18.42
CA PRO A 144 -8.55 -15.77 -19.58
C PRO A 144 -8.97 -14.35 -19.21
N GLU A 145 -9.51 -14.16 -18.02
CA GLU A 145 -9.91 -12.84 -17.52
C GLU A 145 -8.78 -12.09 -16.80
N TYR A 146 -7.53 -12.56 -16.90
CA TYR A 146 -6.40 -11.91 -16.21
C TYR A 146 -6.24 -10.45 -16.64
N PHE A 147 -6.27 -10.23 -17.95
CA PHE A 147 -6.40 -8.93 -18.60
C PHE A 147 -7.79 -8.70 -19.19
N GLY A 148 -8.63 -9.74 -19.26
CA GLY A 148 -9.89 -9.75 -20.00
C GLY A 148 -9.69 -10.30 -21.42
N ALA A 149 -10.73 -10.95 -21.95
CA ALA A 149 -10.79 -11.44 -23.33
C ALA A 149 -9.67 -12.42 -23.77
N GLY A 150 -8.98 -13.08 -22.83
CA GLY A 150 -7.89 -14.01 -23.13
C GLY A 150 -6.59 -13.34 -23.59
N GLU A 151 -6.49 -12.01 -23.45
CA GLU A 151 -5.31 -11.26 -23.83
C GLU A 151 -4.12 -11.58 -22.91
N HIS A 152 -2.93 -11.65 -23.50
CA HIS A 152 -1.66 -11.82 -22.78
C HIS A 152 -0.81 -10.55 -22.81
N LEU A 153 -1.30 -9.49 -23.48
CA LEU A 153 -0.67 -8.18 -23.57
C LEU A 153 -1.73 -7.10 -23.51
N VAL A 154 -1.54 -6.11 -22.65
CA VAL A 154 -2.40 -4.91 -22.60
C VAL A 154 -1.58 -3.64 -22.65
N LYS A 155 -2.18 -2.62 -23.26
CA LYS A 155 -1.60 -1.27 -23.35
C LYS A 155 -2.72 -0.26 -23.12
N TYR A 156 -2.60 0.55 -22.08
CA TYR A 156 -3.64 1.52 -21.77
C TYR A 156 -3.07 2.78 -21.15
N PHE A 157 -3.80 3.87 -21.36
CA PHE A 157 -3.63 5.09 -20.59
C PHE A 157 -4.50 5.05 -19.34
N SER A 158 -4.01 5.65 -18.26
CA SER A 158 -4.74 5.82 -17.02
C SER A 158 -4.77 7.29 -16.60
N ILE A 159 -5.82 7.66 -15.89
CA ILE A 159 -5.93 8.96 -15.21
C ILE A 159 -6.34 8.68 -13.76
N GLU A 160 -5.60 9.26 -12.82
CA GLU A 160 -5.91 9.19 -11.39
C GLU A 160 -5.92 10.60 -10.80
N TYR A 161 -6.94 10.92 -10.02
CA TYR A 161 -7.06 12.18 -9.31
C TYR A 161 -7.20 11.94 -7.81
N ASP A 162 -6.19 12.36 -7.06
CA ASP A 162 -6.16 12.28 -5.61
C ASP A 162 -6.42 13.64 -4.99
N VAL A 163 -7.31 13.65 -4.00
CA VAL A 163 -7.52 14.79 -3.11
C VAL A 163 -7.29 14.34 -1.69
N LYS A 164 -6.37 15.03 -1.02
CA LYS A 164 -6.06 14.80 0.38
C LYS A 164 -6.27 16.06 1.19
N ARG A 165 -7.02 15.96 2.28
CA ARG A 165 -7.11 16.96 3.32
C ARG A 165 -6.71 16.36 4.66
N GLU A 166 -5.63 16.84 5.25
CA GLU A 166 -5.13 16.35 6.53
C GLU A 166 -4.97 17.51 7.51
N VAL A 167 -5.72 17.46 8.61
CA VAL A 167 -5.71 18.45 9.70
C VAL A 167 -5.52 17.72 11.03
N THR A 168 -4.52 16.85 11.06
CA THR A 168 -4.13 16.06 12.24
C THR A 168 -3.09 16.80 13.08
N ASP A 169 -2.99 16.47 14.36
CA ASP A 169 -1.96 17.00 15.24
C ASP A 169 -0.56 16.46 14.92
N TYR A 170 -0.48 15.21 14.47
CA TYR A 170 0.73 14.56 14.01
C TYR A 170 0.41 13.56 12.92
N SER A 171 1.08 13.67 11.77
CA SER A 171 0.70 12.92 10.56
C SER A 171 1.00 11.42 10.63
N ASP A 172 2.00 11.00 11.39
CA ASP A 172 2.43 9.59 11.41
C ASP A 172 1.71 8.77 12.49
N TYR A 173 1.29 9.45 13.55
CA TYR A 173 0.48 8.86 14.61
C TYR A 173 -0.55 9.87 15.15
N PRO A 174 -1.64 10.14 14.41
CA PRO A 174 -2.64 11.12 14.82
C PRO A 174 -3.35 10.72 16.12
N LEU A 175 -3.52 11.69 17.02
CA LEU A 175 -4.33 11.57 18.23
C LEU A 175 -5.52 12.53 18.23
N LYS A 176 -5.44 13.59 17.41
CA LYS A 176 -6.48 14.60 17.23
C LYS A 176 -6.57 15.02 15.78
N GLY A 177 -7.74 15.52 15.41
CA GLY A 177 -7.97 16.07 14.08
C GLY A 177 -8.54 15.01 13.14
N TYR A 178 -8.41 15.22 11.84
CA TYR A 178 -8.99 14.33 10.83
C TYR A 178 -8.18 14.29 9.54
N ARG A 179 -8.38 13.22 8.78
CA ARG A 179 -7.85 12.99 7.45
C ARG A 179 -9.01 12.61 6.52
N PHE A 180 -9.01 13.15 5.33
CA PHE A 180 -9.91 12.80 4.25
C PHE A 180 -9.08 12.59 3.00
N GLU A 181 -9.28 11.46 2.33
CA GLU A 181 -8.63 11.11 1.07
C GLU A 181 -9.71 10.63 0.10
N LEU A 182 -9.64 11.11 -1.15
CA LEU A 182 -10.50 10.70 -2.25
C LEU A 182 -9.62 10.41 -3.45
N THR A 183 -9.82 9.25 -4.06
CA THR A 183 -9.10 8.82 -5.27
C THR A 183 -10.13 8.43 -6.32
N LEU A 184 -10.06 9.10 -7.46
CA LEU A 184 -10.80 8.76 -8.67
C LEU A 184 -9.81 8.22 -9.68
N ARG A 185 -10.01 6.99 -10.14
CA ARG A 185 -9.12 6.35 -11.12
C ARG A 185 -9.91 5.84 -12.31
N LYS A 186 -9.35 6.03 -13.49
CA LYS A 186 -9.80 5.45 -14.75
C LYS A 186 -8.62 4.76 -15.43
N ASP A 187 -8.67 3.44 -15.54
CA ASP A 187 -7.76 2.62 -16.33
C ASP A 187 -8.43 2.28 -17.66
N GLY A 188 -7.77 2.62 -18.77
CA GLY A 188 -8.35 2.44 -20.09
C GLY A 188 -9.23 3.62 -20.49
N LEU A 189 -8.72 4.42 -21.43
CA LEU A 189 -9.46 5.54 -22.03
C LEU A 189 -10.13 5.17 -23.37
N ARG A 190 -10.07 3.89 -23.76
CA ARG A 190 -10.52 3.37 -25.07
C ARG A 190 -9.87 4.06 -26.29
N ILE A 191 -8.70 4.67 -26.09
CA ILE A 191 -7.89 5.30 -27.15
C ILE A 191 -7.02 4.24 -27.85
N LEU A 192 -6.66 3.18 -27.12
CA LEU A 192 -5.90 2.04 -27.61
C LEU A 192 -6.81 0.81 -27.61
N ASP A 193 -6.56 -0.10 -28.54
CA ASP A 193 -7.22 -1.41 -28.57
C ASP A 193 -6.67 -2.26 -27.42
N SER A 194 -7.44 -2.31 -26.33
CA SER A 194 -7.09 -3.00 -25.09
C SER A 194 -8.38 -3.29 -24.30
N PRO A 195 -8.52 -4.49 -23.72
CA PRO A 195 -9.73 -4.90 -22.98
C PRO A 195 -9.90 -4.16 -21.64
N VAL A 196 -8.84 -3.49 -21.16
CA VAL A 196 -8.86 -2.76 -19.89
C VAL A 196 -9.75 -1.53 -19.99
N ASP A 197 -10.82 -1.52 -19.19
CA ASP A 197 -11.74 -0.40 -19.07
C ASP A 197 -12.41 -0.38 -17.69
N ILE A 198 -11.71 0.16 -16.69
CA ILE A 198 -12.15 0.14 -15.29
C ILE A 198 -12.13 1.55 -14.74
N TRP A 199 -13.19 1.92 -14.03
CA TRP A 199 -13.16 3.11 -13.18
C TRP A 199 -13.29 2.68 -11.72
N SER A 200 -12.66 3.43 -10.82
CA SER A 200 -12.87 3.26 -9.38
C SER A 200 -12.92 4.59 -8.66
N LEU A 201 -13.79 4.66 -7.65
CA LEU A 201 -13.84 5.70 -6.64
C LEU A 201 -13.46 5.07 -5.32
N GLU A 202 -12.48 5.64 -4.65
CA GLU A 202 -12.10 5.30 -3.29
C GLU A 202 -12.23 6.54 -2.39
N VAL A 203 -12.87 6.38 -1.24
CA VAL A 203 -13.06 7.43 -0.24
C VAL A 203 -12.60 6.90 1.10
N GLU A 204 -11.68 7.61 1.73
CA GLU A 204 -11.18 7.31 3.06
C GLU A 204 -11.40 8.52 3.98
N PHE A 205 -11.97 8.27 5.16
CA PHE A 205 -12.12 9.28 6.20
C PHE A 205 -11.67 8.73 7.54
N ALA A 206 -10.75 9.43 8.19
CA ALA A 206 -10.27 9.11 9.52
C ALA A 206 -10.44 10.30 10.47
N LYS A 207 -10.92 10.04 11.67
CA LYS A 207 -11.15 11.04 12.72
C LYS A 207 -10.57 10.55 14.04
N TYR A 208 -9.90 11.46 14.73
CA TYR A 208 -9.19 11.18 15.97
C TYR A 208 -9.64 12.17 17.05
N TRP A 209 -9.97 11.63 18.21
CA TRP A 209 -10.42 12.40 19.36
C TRP A 209 -9.59 12.06 20.59
N GLN A 210 -9.23 13.08 21.37
CA GLN A 210 -8.84 12.89 22.76
C GLN A 210 -10.12 12.90 23.61
N LEU A 211 -10.54 11.73 24.09
CA LEU A 211 -11.77 11.59 24.86
C LEU A 211 -11.61 12.18 26.27
N HIS A 212 -10.56 11.77 26.97
CA HIS A 212 -10.27 12.27 28.32
C HIS A 212 -8.81 12.01 28.70
N LYS A 213 -8.04 13.06 29.02
CA LYS A 213 -6.64 12.96 29.46
C LYS A 213 -5.80 12.02 28.56
N ARG A 214 -5.62 10.77 28.98
CA ARG A 214 -4.79 9.75 28.32
C ARG A 214 -5.59 8.80 27.41
N TRP A 215 -6.90 8.98 27.31
CA TRP A 215 -7.80 8.21 26.46
C TRP A 215 -8.00 8.91 25.12
N TYR A 216 -7.84 8.14 24.04
CA TYR A 216 -8.03 8.58 22.67
C TYR A 216 -8.90 7.58 21.93
N PHE A 217 -9.66 8.07 20.96
CA PHE A 217 -10.46 7.24 20.07
C PHE A 217 -10.10 7.57 18.63
N ALA A 218 -9.92 6.54 17.82
CA ALA A 218 -9.67 6.65 16.39
C ALA A 218 -10.76 5.90 15.64
N HIS A 219 -11.29 6.54 14.61
CA HIS A 219 -12.29 5.99 13.70
C HIS A 219 -11.81 6.21 12.27
N GLY A 220 -11.69 5.14 11.50
CA GLY A 220 -11.40 5.17 10.07
C GLY A 220 -12.48 4.45 9.31
N GLN A 221 -12.90 5.00 8.19
CA GLN A 221 -13.80 4.35 7.24
C GLN A 221 -13.21 4.47 5.85
N LYS A 222 -13.33 3.40 5.07
CA LYS A 222 -12.87 3.35 3.69
C LYS A 222 -13.90 2.65 2.84
N ILE A 223 -14.24 3.25 1.71
CA ILE A 223 -15.21 2.71 0.76
C ILE A 223 -14.56 2.75 -0.61
N LYS A 224 -14.65 1.63 -1.33
CA LYS A 224 -14.27 1.54 -2.74
C LYS A 224 -15.46 1.06 -3.55
N VAL A 225 -15.68 1.70 -4.68
CA VAL A 225 -16.64 1.29 -5.71
C VAL A 225 -15.91 1.29 -7.04
N SER A 226 -16.07 0.24 -7.84
CA SER A 226 -15.54 0.18 -9.21
C SER A 226 -16.54 -0.41 -10.20
N SER A 227 -16.26 -0.27 -11.49
CA SER A 227 -17.08 -0.86 -12.56
C SER A 227 -17.15 -2.39 -12.44
N THR A 228 -18.34 -2.96 -12.69
CA THR A 228 -18.62 -4.40 -12.50
C THR A 228 -18.59 -5.24 -13.77
N ASN A 229 -18.49 -4.62 -14.94
CA ASN A 229 -18.58 -5.33 -16.23
C ASN A 229 -17.19 -5.65 -16.75
N GLY A 230 -16.74 -6.91 -16.60
CA GLY A 230 -15.50 -7.39 -17.24
C GLY A 230 -14.22 -6.84 -16.62
N GLN A 231 -14.13 -6.78 -15.28
CA GLN A 231 -12.90 -6.33 -14.62
C GLN A 231 -11.79 -7.39 -14.72
N ALA A 232 -10.68 -6.99 -15.33
CA ALA A 232 -9.45 -7.77 -15.37
C ALA A 232 -9.02 -8.18 -13.96
N TYR A 233 -8.75 -9.46 -13.73
CA TYR A 233 -8.30 -9.96 -12.42
C TYR A 233 -7.06 -9.22 -11.92
N SER A 234 -6.14 -8.87 -12.83
CA SER A 234 -4.94 -8.08 -12.52
C SER A 234 -5.20 -6.73 -11.84
N LEU A 235 -6.40 -6.16 -12.05
CA LEU A 235 -6.84 -4.88 -11.50
C LEU A 235 -7.95 -5.02 -10.45
N GLN A 236 -8.40 -6.25 -10.18
CA GLN A 236 -9.36 -6.52 -9.12
C GLN A 236 -8.62 -6.64 -7.78
N ARG A 237 -8.90 -5.70 -6.87
CA ARG A 237 -8.38 -5.72 -5.50
C ARG A 237 -9.47 -5.29 -4.53
N GLY A 238 -9.66 -6.08 -3.48
CA GLY A 238 -10.54 -5.75 -2.36
C GLY A 238 -9.74 -5.60 -1.07
N LEU A 239 -10.13 -6.32 -0.02
CA LEU A 239 -9.47 -6.30 1.28
C LEU A 239 -8.33 -7.34 1.36
N GLY A 240 -7.39 -7.15 2.30
CA GLY A 240 -6.20 -7.99 2.47
C GLY A 240 -4.95 -7.46 1.75
N TYR A 241 -4.99 -6.23 1.26
CA TYR A 241 -3.86 -5.54 0.61
C TYR A 241 -3.41 -4.35 1.45
N ASP A 242 -2.10 -4.17 1.58
CA ASP A 242 -1.49 -3.03 2.27
C ASP A 242 -2.10 -2.77 3.66
N ARG A 243 -2.88 -1.69 3.81
CA ARG A 243 -3.57 -1.30 5.06
C ARG A 243 -5.06 -1.60 5.06
N ASP A 244 -5.59 -2.09 3.94
CA ASP A 244 -7.00 -2.31 3.69
C ASP A 244 -7.37 -3.75 4.06
N PHE A 245 -7.40 -4.04 5.35
CA PHE A 245 -7.75 -5.35 5.89
C PHE A 245 -8.51 -5.20 7.19
N VAL A 246 -9.34 -6.17 7.54
CA VAL A 246 -9.96 -6.29 8.87
C VAL A 246 -8.97 -6.99 9.78
N ARG A 247 -8.64 -6.40 10.93
CA ARG A 247 -7.75 -7.04 11.91
C ARG A 247 -8.26 -8.42 12.32
N GLY A 248 -7.40 -9.43 12.37
CA GLY A 248 -7.73 -10.85 12.47
C GLY A 248 -7.88 -11.58 11.13
N TYR A 249 -7.87 -10.86 9.99
CA TYR A 249 -7.88 -11.42 8.64
C TYR A 249 -6.59 -11.11 7.86
N GLU A 250 -5.48 -10.82 8.53
CA GLU A 250 -4.20 -10.39 7.93
C GLU A 250 -3.63 -11.40 6.92
N LEU A 251 -3.98 -12.69 7.06
CA LEU A 251 -3.51 -13.77 6.19
C LEU A 251 -4.41 -14.00 4.96
N TYR A 252 -5.53 -13.27 4.87
CA TYR A 252 -6.52 -13.44 3.83
C TYR A 252 -6.52 -12.27 2.85
N VAL A 253 -6.89 -12.60 1.62
CA VAL A 253 -7.15 -11.68 0.53
C VAL A 253 -8.59 -11.90 0.09
N ILE A 254 -9.38 -10.84 0.12
CA ILE A 254 -10.80 -10.85 -0.26
C ILE A 254 -10.95 -9.87 -1.42
N ASP A 255 -10.74 -10.37 -2.64
CA ASP A 255 -10.86 -9.57 -3.86
C ASP A 255 -12.32 -9.19 -4.14
N GLY A 256 -12.54 -8.11 -4.89
CA GLY A 256 -13.90 -7.66 -5.22
C GLY A 256 -13.92 -6.30 -5.88
N GLN A 257 -15.04 -5.98 -6.52
CA GLN A 257 -15.25 -4.68 -7.21
C GLN A 257 -15.62 -3.58 -6.21
N HIS A 258 -16.29 -3.94 -5.12
CA HIS A 258 -16.69 -3.00 -4.08
C HIS A 258 -16.28 -3.49 -2.71
N TYR A 259 -15.89 -2.57 -1.83
CA TYR A 259 -15.75 -2.91 -0.42
C TYR A 259 -16.07 -1.72 0.48
N GLY A 260 -16.48 -2.05 1.69
CA GLY A 260 -16.53 -1.14 2.83
C GLY A 260 -15.64 -1.67 3.95
N LEU A 261 -14.89 -0.78 4.59
CA LEU A 261 -14.02 -1.09 5.71
C LEU A 261 -14.21 -0.03 6.81
N LEU A 262 -14.43 -0.49 8.03
CA LEU A 262 -14.51 0.32 9.23
C LEU A 262 -13.41 -0.15 10.19
N LYS A 263 -12.63 0.79 10.70
CA LYS A 263 -11.58 0.55 11.70
C LYS A 263 -11.78 1.46 12.89
N THR A 264 -11.90 0.89 14.07
CA THR A 264 -11.99 1.65 15.31
C THR A 264 -10.91 1.23 16.30
N ALA A 265 -10.40 2.18 17.07
CA ALA A 265 -9.41 1.91 18.11
C ALA A 265 -9.62 2.83 19.30
N LEU A 266 -9.85 2.24 20.47
CA LEU A 266 -9.79 2.93 21.76
C LEU A 266 -8.38 2.78 22.31
N LYS A 267 -7.70 3.90 22.52
CA LYS A 267 -6.30 3.93 22.96
C LYS A 267 -6.18 4.51 24.35
N PHE A 268 -5.32 3.91 25.16
CA PHE A 268 -4.89 4.43 26.44
C PHE A 268 -3.37 4.66 26.44
N ALA A 269 -2.96 5.90 26.67
CA ALA A 269 -1.55 6.26 26.77
C ALA A 269 -0.96 5.80 28.11
N LEU A 270 -0.33 4.63 28.12
CA LEU A 270 0.48 4.16 29.25
C LEU A 270 1.57 5.20 29.60
N LEU A 271 2.30 5.60 28.56
CA LEU A 271 3.30 6.65 28.61
C LEU A 271 2.96 7.66 27.50
N PRO A 272 2.40 8.82 27.85
CA PRO A 272 2.28 9.93 26.91
C PRO A 272 3.67 10.34 26.42
N MET A 273 3.74 10.93 25.23
CA MET A 273 4.99 11.36 24.59
C MET A 273 5.90 12.10 25.58
N ARG A 274 7.05 11.50 25.90
CA ARG A 274 8.06 12.04 26.80
C ARG A 274 9.45 11.90 26.19
N LYS A 275 10.30 12.89 26.46
CA LYS A 275 11.72 12.85 26.12
C LYS A 275 12.46 12.04 27.20
N VAL A 276 12.91 10.84 26.85
CA VAL A 276 13.66 9.94 27.72
C VAL A 276 15.16 10.11 27.43
N LYS A 277 15.97 10.39 28.44
CA LYS A 277 17.42 10.50 28.27
C LYS A 277 18.10 9.14 28.44
N LEU A 278 18.66 8.60 27.35
CA LEU A 278 19.39 7.33 27.31
C LEU A 278 20.79 7.52 27.91
N LYS A 279 20.93 7.21 29.21
CA LYS A 279 22.19 7.43 29.95
C LYS A 279 23.39 6.63 29.42
N PHE A 280 23.17 5.57 28.66
CA PHE A 280 24.24 4.75 28.06
C PHE A 280 24.85 5.38 26.79
N LEU A 281 24.14 6.31 26.14
CA LEU A 281 24.64 7.04 24.96
C LEU A 281 25.29 8.36 25.41
N LYS A 282 26.61 8.46 25.27
CA LYS A 282 27.38 9.67 25.62
C LYS A 282 27.18 10.84 24.66
N SER A 283 26.70 10.58 23.44
CA SER A 283 26.47 11.65 22.45
C SER A 283 25.23 12.46 22.80
N GLU A 284 25.40 13.73 23.14
CA GLU A 284 24.30 14.65 23.45
C GLU A 284 23.30 14.84 22.30
N LYS A 285 23.75 14.59 21.06
CA LYS A 285 22.90 14.67 19.86
C LYS A 285 21.93 13.50 19.72
N PHE A 286 22.21 12.35 20.36
CA PHE A 286 21.42 11.12 20.22
C PHE A 286 20.91 10.55 21.55
N ASN A 287 21.26 11.16 22.68
CA ASN A 287 20.90 10.63 23.99
C ASN A 287 19.48 10.98 24.45
N THR A 288 18.69 11.70 23.66
CA THR A 288 17.32 12.09 24.02
C THR A 288 16.32 11.47 23.05
N LEU A 289 15.54 10.51 23.55
CA LEU A 289 14.58 9.71 22.79
C LEU A 289 13.15 10.16 23.10
N PRO A 290 12.40 10.77 22.16
CA PRO A 290 10.96 10.89 22.32
C PRO A 290 10.35 9.48 22.27
N LEU A 291 9.56 9.14 23.28
CA LEU A 291 8.95 7.82 23.41
C LEU A 291 7.54 7.95 23.95
N ALA A 292 6.61 7.22 23.33
CA ALA A 292 5.24 7.06 23.80
C ALA A 292 4.82 5.59 23.67
N PHE A 293 3.99 5.14 24.62
CA PHE A 293 3.40 3.80 24.65
C PHE A 293 1.88 3.90 24.76
N TYR A 294 1.17 3.21 23.88
CA TYR A 294 -0.30 3.15 23.88
C TYR A 294 -0.76 1.69 23.89
N ILE A 295 -1.67 1.35 24.80
CA ILE A 295 -2.47 0.13 24.67
C ILE A 295 -3.71 0.48 23.86
N ASN A 296 -4.07 -0.37 22.90
CA ASN A 296 -5.21 -0.18 22.03
C ASN A 296 -6.16 -1.37 22.13
N LEU A 297 -7.45 -1.08 22.25
CA LEU A 297 -8.53 -2.02 22.00
C LEU A 297 -9.16 -1.70 20.65
N ASN A 298 -9.21 -2.70 19.79
CA ASN A 298 -9.45 -2.54 18.36
C ASN A 298 -10.68 -3.33 17.92
N PHE A 299 -11.49 -2.73 17.05
CA PHE A 299 -12.61 -3.41 16.41
C PHE A 299 -12.75 -2.93 14.97
N ASP A 300 -12.77 -3.89 14.06
CA ASP A 300 -12.84 -3.69 12.62
C ASP A 300 -14.01 -4.47 12.03
N MET A 301 -14.60 -3.89 10.98
CA MET A 301 -15.66 -4.50 10.20
C MET A 301 -15.37 -4.28 8.72
N GLY A 302 -15.60 -5.31 7.90
CA GLY A 302 -15.40 -5.23 6.47
C GLY A 302 -16.44 -6.02 5.70
N TYR A 303 -16.71 -5.58 4.48
CA TYR A 303 -17.59 -6.28 3.56
C TYR A 303 -17.07 -6.07 2.14
N VAL A 304 -17.01 -7.14 1.35
CA VAL A 304 -16.54 -7.11 -0.03
C VAL A 304 -17.60 -7.72 -0.92
N ILE A 305 -17.89 -7.06 -2.04
CA ILE A 305 -18.77 -7.57 -3.09
C ILE A 305 -17.88 -7.99 -4.26
N ASP A 306 -17.94 -9.27 -4.60
CA ASP A 306 -17.29 -9.87 -5.77
C ASP A 306 -18.34 -10.47 -6.69
N ASN A 307 -18.54 -9.86 -7.85
CA ASN A 307 -19.52 -10.30 -8.84
C ASN A 307 -18.94 -11.26 -9.88
N GLN A 308 -17.61 -11.48 -9.89
CA GLN A 308 -16.93 -12.21 -10.99
C GLN A 308 -16.16 -13.44 -10.50
N TYR A 309 -15.42 -13.35 -9.39
CA TYR A 309 -14.53 -14.43 -8.93
C TYR A 309 -14.93 -15.01 -7.56
N GLN A 310 -16.20 -14.85 -7.16
CA GLN A 310 -16.73 -15.24 -5.85
C GLN A 310 -16.49 -16.73 -5.49
N THR A 311 -16.43 -17.64 -6.48
CA THR A 311 -16.29 -19.08 -6.24
C THR A 311 -15.01 -19.45 -5.47
N GLY A 312 -13.90 -18.76 -5.76
CA GLY A 312 -12.62 -18.95 -5.05
C GLY A 312 -12.47 -18.07 -3.80
N ASN A 313 -13.48 -17.25 -3.51
CA ASN A 313 -13.43 -16.13 -2.58
C ASN A 313 -14.58 -16.21 -1.56
N PRO A 314 -14.66 -17.28 -0.73
CA PRO A 314 -15.82 -17.55 0.12
C PRO A 314 -16.10 -16.48 1.19
N LEU A 315 -15.11 -15.65 1.56
CA LEU A 315 -15.30 -14.52 2.46
C LEU A 315 -15.94 -13.29 1.77
N ALA A 316 -15.92 -13.20 0.44
CA ALA A 316 -16.69 -12.19 -0.26
C ALA A 316 -18.19 -12.45 -0.10
N GLY A 317 -18.96 -11.37 0.02
CA GLY A 317 -20.39 -11.44 0.37
C GLY A 317 -20.68 -11.70 1.85
N GLN A 318 -19.66 -11.90 2.70
CA GLN A 318 -19.82 -12.09 4.14
C GLN A 318 -19.39 -10.86 4.94
N LEU A 319 -20.08 -10.61 6.06
CA LEU A 319 -19.66 -9.61 7.02
C LEU A 319 -18.44 -10.12 7.81
N LEU A 320 -17.29 -9.48 7.57
CA LEU A 320 -16.04 -9.70 8.26
C LEU A 320 -16.03 -8.88 9.54
N LEU A 321 -15.75 -9.54 10.67
CA LEU A 321 -15.63 -8.89 11.97
C LEU A 321 -14.35 -9.39 12.63
N GLY A 322 -13.57 -8.47 13.14
CA GLY A 322 -12.36 -8.83 13.88
C GLY A 322 -11.88 -7.69 14.76
N GLY A 323 -11.04 -8.04 15.71
CA GLY A 323 -10.63 -7.10 16.74
C GLY A 323 -9.57 -7.70 17.63
N GLY A 324 -8.96 -6.86 18.45
CA GLY A 324 -7.77 -7.26 19.17
C GLY A 324 -7.26 -6.25 20.16
N LEU A 325 -6.19 -6.65 20.84
CA LEU A 325 -5.42 -5.81 21.74
C LEU A 325 -4.05 -5.53 21.11
N GLY A 326 -3.67 -4.26 21.08
CA GLY A 326 -2.39 -3.83 20.54
C GLY A 326 -1.57 -3.02 21.52
N LEU A 327 -0.26 -3.08 21.39
CA LEU A 327 0.70 -2.17 22.00
C LEU A 327 1.41 -1.40 20.90
N ASP A 328 1.21 -0.09 20.90
CA ASP A 328 1.92 0.81 20.00
C ASP A 328 3.08 1.50 20.72
N ILE A 329 4.20 1.57 20.02
CA ILE A 329 5.41 2.30 20.41
C ILE A 329 5.64 3.39 19.36
N VAL A 330 5.70 4.64 19.80
CA VAL A 330 5.94 5.79 18.91
C VAL A 330 7.23 6.48 19.34
N THR A 331 8.14 6.71 18.38
CA THR A 331 9.43 7.34 18.64
C THR A 331 9.83 8.35 17.55
N PHE A 332 11.11 8.76 17.50
CA PHE A 332 11.62 9.74 16.54
C PHE A 332 11.43 9.31 15.07
N TYR A 333 11.62 10.26 14.14
CA TYR A 333 11.66 10.03 12.69
C TYR A 333 10.47 9.23 12.15
N ASP A 334 9.27 9.53 12.64
CA ASP A 334 8.02 8.97 12.13
C ASP A 334 7.91 7.43 12.32
N ILE A 335 8.76 6.86 13.18
CA ILE A 335 8.77 5.43 13.49
C ILE A 335 7.65 5.13 14.48
N SER A 336 6.73 4.26 14.07
CA SER A 336 5.72 3.64 14.93
C SER A 336 5.71 2.13 14.72
N TRP A 337 5.78 1.39 15.83
CA TRP A 337 5.70 -0.07 15.84
C TRP A 337 4.43 -0.48 16.57
N ARG A 338 3.73 -1.46 16.02
CA ARG A 338 2.59 -2.08 16.68
C ARG A 338 2.83 -3.57 16.83
N ALA A 339 2.69 -4.07 18.05
CA ALA A 339 2.48 -5.47 18.33
C ALA A 339 0.99 -5.68 18.61
N GLU A 340 0.31 -6.55 17.87
CA GLU A 340 -1.14 -6.74 17.98
C GLU A 340 -1.49 -8.22 18.10
N TYR A 341 -2.36 -8.55 19.04
CA TYR A 341 -3.02 -9.84 19.10
C TYR A 341 -4.48 -9.67 18.66
N SER A 342 -4.84 -10.26 17.53
CA SER A 342 -6.13 -10.07 16.87
C SER A 342 -6.83 -11.40 16.64
N MET A 343 -8.15 -11.38 16.70
CA MET A 343 -9.03 -12.52 16.48
C MET A 343 -10.17 -12.15 15.54
N ASN A 344 -10.54 -13.07 14.66
CA ASN A 344 -11.64 -12.89 13.72
C ASN A 344 -12.94 -13.59 14.15
N LYS A 345 -14.01 -13.39 13.39
CA LYS A 345 -15.34 -14.01 13.62
C LYS A 345 -15.30 -15.54 13.66
N ALA A 346 -14.36 -16.17 12.95
CA ALA A 346 -14.17 -17.62 12.94
C ALA A 346 -13.32 -18.14 14.12
N LEU A 347 -12.99 -17.26 15.09
CA LEU A 347 -12.14 -17.54 16.24
C LEU A 347 -10.69 -17.87 15.89
N GLU A 348 -10.28 -17.59 14.65
CA GLU A 348 -8.86 -17.65 14.29
C GLU A 348 -8.17 -16.42 14.86
N HIS A 349 -7.01 -16.63 15.46
CA HIS A 349 -6.28 -15.57 16.14
C HIS A 349 -4.79 -15.63 15.82
N GLY A 350 -4.13 -14.48 15.89
CA GLY A 350 -2.71 -14.37 15.56
C GLY A 350 -2.05 -13.20 16.26
N PHE A 351 -0.72 -13.28 16.36
CA PHE A 351 0.12 -12.17 16.78
C PHE A 351 0.79 -11.55 15.56
N PHE A 352 0.63 -10.24 15.40
CA PHE A 352 1.08 -9.49 14.23
C PHE A 352 1.95 -8.32 14.65
N VAL A 353 2.96 -8.02 13.84
CA VAL A 353 3.84 -6.86 14.03
C VAL A 353 3.73 -5.96 12.80
N HIS A 354 3.40 -4.69 13.01
CA HIS A 354 3.26 -3.69 11.96
C HIS A 354 4.24 -2.53 12.18
N PHE A 355 4.81 -2.04 11.09
CA PHE A 355 5.84 -0.98 11.09
C PHE A 355 5.37 0.33 10.45
N THR A 356 4.06 0.50 10.22
CA THR A 356 3.49 1.61 9.42
C THR A 356 2.43 2.42 10.18
N LYS A 357 2.03 3.57 9.59
CA LYS A 357 1.03 4.53 10.11
C LYS A 357 -0.26 3.87 10.61
N HIS A 358 -0.81 4.45 11.69
CA HIS A 358 -2.02 3.99 12.36
C HIS A 358 -3.31 4.48 11.69
N ILE A 359 -4.13 3.53 11.21
CA ILE A 359 -5.42 3.71 10.50
C ILE A 359 -5.26 4.55 9.22
#